data_AF-A0A3P2ADU6-F1
#
_entry.id   AF-A0A3P2ADU6-F1
#
_cell.length_a   1.000
_cell.length_b   1.000
_cell.length_c   1.000
_cell.angle_alpha   90.00
_cell.angle_beta   90.00
_cell.angle_gamma   90.00
#
_symmetry.space_group_name_H-M   'P 1'
#
loop_
_entity.id
_entity.type
_entity.pdbx_description
1 polymer ?
#
loop_
_entity_poly.entity_id
_entity_poly.type
_entity_poly.pdbx_seq_one_letter_code
_entity_poly.pdbx_strand_id
1 'polypeptide(L)'
;MMEIVGLSYKSNSPLPVYSKVFSNLPLEDERIYTSLVKVYVKRWKIEEYFRFKKQQFQLENVRVRSFESICSLNLMATLATAFIGLLAEKTHGDVSLKILFHYAKRTNSPYKFHYYRIADGFSPVFLLARTTLASFLRPTIPFNTFSHQLTLSFIASTA
;
A
#
# COMPACT_ATOMS: atom_id res chain seq x y z
N MET A 1 30.26 28.79 -5.81
CA MET A 1 29.85 27.99 -6.99
C MET A 1 30.96 26.98 -7.23
N MET A 2 30.79 25.72 -6.83
CA MET A 2 31.86 24.72 -6.95
C MET A 2 31.30 23.40 -7.48
N GLU A 3 32.09 22.80 -8.37
CA GLU A 3 31.79 21.60 -9.13
C GLU A 3 32.28 20.36 -8.37
N ILE A 4 31.47 19.31 -8.37
CA ILE A 4 31.90 17.98 -7.96
C ILE A 4 31.87 17.12 -9.21
N VAL A 5 33.05 16.86 -9.77
CA VAL A 5 33.24 15.87 -10.85
C VAL A 5 33.64 14.56 -10.21
N GLY A 6 32.80 13.54 -10.36
CA GLY A 6 33.21 12.16 -10.20
C GLY A 6 32.26 11.32 -9.36
N LEU A 7 31.52 10.42 -10.02
CA LEU A 7 31.07 9.20 -9.36
C LEU A 7 31.45 7.99 -10.20
N SER A 8 32.48 7.31 -9.69
CA SER A 8 32.65 5.87 -9.73
C SER A 8 32.85 5.24 -11.11
N TYR A 9 34.11 4.95 -11.42
CA TYR A 9 34.53 4.00 -12.45
C TYR A 9 34.05 2.59 -12.04
N LYS A 10 32.85 2.19 -12.46
CA LYS A 10 32.49 0.76 -12.43
C LYS A 10 33.05 0.16 -13.72
N SER A 11 34.04 -0.72 -13.56
CA SER A 11 34.82 -1.42 -14.60
C SER A 11 34.03 -2.03 -15.79
N ASN A 12 32.69 -2.13 -15.70
CA ASN A 12 31.85 -2.83 -16.69
C ASN A 12 30.56 -2.07 -17.11
N SER A 13 30.49 -0.75 -17.01
CA SER A 13 29.38 0.03 -17.60
C SER A 13 29.83 0.74 -18.88
N PRO A 14 29.10 0.63 -20.01
CA PRO A 14 29.56 1.08 -21.33
C PRO A 14 29.72 2.60 -21.45
N LEU A 15 29.18 3.41 -20.52
CA LEU A 15 29.39 4.86 -20.50
C LEU A 15 29.44 5.39 -19.05
N PRO A 16 30.34 6.33 -18.73
CA PRO A 16 30.36 7.02 -17.44
C PRO A 16 29.11 7.89 -17.26
N VAL A 17 28.46 7.77 -16.09
CA VAL A 17 27.29 8.60 -15.74
C VAL A 17 27.79 9.85 -15.03
N TYR A 18 27.62 11.01 -15.67
CA TYR A 18 27.94 12.30 -15.08
C TYR A 18 26.69 12.93 -14.46
N SER A 19 26.75 13.27 -13.17
CA SER A 19 25.67 14.00 -12.48
C SER A 19 26.24 15.24 -11.81
N LYS A 20 25.70 16.41 -12.14
CA LYS A 20 26.07 17.70 -11.51
C LYS A 20 25.06 18.06 -10.44
N VAL A 21 25.53 18.22 -9.19
CA VAL A 21 24.69 18.55 -8.03
C VAL A 21 25.11 19.92 -7.49
N PHE A 22 24.15 20.83 -7.34
CA PHE A 22 24.38 22.14 -6.74
C PHE A 22 23.89 22.14 -5.28
N SER A 23 24.72 22.59 -4.35
CA SER A 23 24.38 22.67 -2.93
C SER A 23 24.92 23.95 -2.30
N ASN A 24 24.17 24.49 -1.34
CA ASN A 24 24.57 25.67 -0.56
C ASN A 24 25.48 25.33 0.64
N LEU A 25 25.85 24.05 0.81
CA LEU A 25 26.72 23.58 1.90
C LEU A 25 28.19 23.86 1.58
N PRO A 26 29.02 24.22 2.58
CA PRO A 26 30.45 24.30 2.39
C PRO A 26 31.00 22.91 2.10
N LEU A 27 31.72 22.76 0.99
CA LEU A 27 32.23 21.49 0.49
C LEU A 27 33.72 21.37 0.83
N GLU A 28 34.03 21.30 2.12
CA GLU A 28 35.42 21.25 2.60
C GLU A 28 35.89 19.80 2.81
N ASP A 29 35.01 18.92 3.29
CA ASP A 29 35.34 17.53 3.67
C ASP A 29 34.77 16.46 2.73
N GLU A 30 35.55 15.41 2.44
CA GLU A 30 35.14 14.21 1.67
C GLU A 30 33.81 13.58 2.17
N ARG A 31 33.59 13.63 3.49
CA ARG A 31 32.38 13.12 4.15
C ARG A 31 31.12 13.86 3.70
N ILE A 32 31.23 15.16 3.44
CA ILE A 32 30.14 16.01 2.98
C ILE A 32 29.78 15.64 1.55
N TYR A 33 30.76 15.46 0.67
CA TYR A 33 30.54 14.99 -0.72
C TYR A 33 29.81 13.64 -0.75
N THR A 34 30.30 12.67 0.05
CA THR A 34 29.67 11.35 0.14
C THR A 34 28.24 11.42 0.66
N SER A 35 27.98 12.30 1.62
CA SER A 35 26.65 12.52 2.18
C SER A 35 25.70 13.19 1.18
N LEU A 36 26.19 14.18 0.43
CA LEU A 36 25.45 14.87 -0.63
C LEU A 36 25.01 13.88 -1.70
N VAL A 37 25.92 13.02 -2.15
CA VAL A 37 25.62 11.97 -3.13
C VAL A 37 24.59 10.99 -2.57
N LYS A 38 24.73 10.56 -1.30
CA LYS A 38 23.73 9.70 -0.65
C LYS A 38 22.36 10.35 -0.59
N VAL A 39 22.27 11.66 -0.29
CA VAL A 39 21.01 12.41 -0.29
C VAL A 39 20.43 12.52 -1.69
N TYR A 40 21.26 12.80 -2.71
CA TYR A 40 20.83 12.85 -4.09
C TYR A 40 20.29 11.49 -4.57
N VAL A 41 20.95 10.38 -4.23
CA VAL A 41 20.47 9.02 -4.54
C VAL A 41 19.16 8.72 -3.79
N LYS A 42 19.00 9.19 -2.54
CA LYS A 42 17.74 9.06 -1.81
C LYS A 42 16.56 9.76 -2.50
N ARG A 43 16.79 10.72 -3.41
CA ARG A 43 15.74 11.31 -4.25
C ARG A 43 14.90 10.24 -4.96
N TRP A 44 15.52 9.16 -5.45
CA TRP A 44 14.80 8.06 -6.11
C TRP A 44 13.74 7.39 -5.22
N LYS A 45 13.86 7.47 -3.88
CA LYS A 45 12.83 6.96 -2.97
C LYS A 45 11.51 7.74 -3.10
N ILE A 46 11.55 9.02 -3.46
CA ILE A 46 10.34 9.82 -3.62
C ILE A 46 9.55 9.39 -4.86
N GLU A 47 10.25 9.02 -5.93
CA GLU A 47 9.63 8.50 -7.16
C GLU A 47 8.96 7.16 -6.91
N GLU A 48 9.59 6.30 -6.13
CA GLU A 48 9.00 5.01 -5.73
C GLU A 48 7.75 5.22 -4.85
N TYR A 49 7.76 6.21 -3.96
CA TYR A 49 6.57 6.61 -3.20
C TYR A 49 5.42 7.08 -4.13
N PHE A 50 5.72 7.94 -5.11
CA PHE A 50 4.70 8.40 -6.06
C PHE A 50 4.18 7.26 -6.94
N ARG A 51 5.05 6.32 -7.34
CA ARG A 51 4.66 5.10 -8.06
C ARG A 51 3.74 4.23 -7.22
N PHE A 52 4.10 3.96 -5.96
CA PHE A 52 3.28 3.20 -5.03
C PHE A 52 1.87 3.78 -4.91
N LYS A 53 1.77 5.09 -4.64
CA LYS A 53 0.49 5.76 -4.44
C LYS A 53 -0.38 5.71 -5.71
N LYS A 54 0.21 5.89 -6.89
CA LYS A 54 -0.52 5.84 -8.16
C LYS A 54 -1.04 4.43 -8.48
N GLN A 55 -0.20 3.41 -8.31
CA GLN A 55 -0.53 2.02 -8.66
C GLN A 55 -1.49 1.38 -7.66
N GLN A 56 -1.22 1.49 -6.35
CA GLN A 56 -1.98 0.78 -5.31
C GLN A 56 -3.42 1.30 -5.17
N PHE A 57 -3.60 2.61 -5.28
CA PHE A 57 -4.93 3.23 -5.22
C PHE A 57 -5.57 3.41 -6.61
N GLN A 58 -4.94 2.88 -7.67
CA GLN A 58 -5.42 2.97 -9.05
C GLN A 58 -5.78 4.40 -9.47
N LEU A 59 -5.02 5.39 -8.98
CA LEU A 59 -5.31 6.81 -9.21
C LEU A 59 -5.24 7.19 -10.70
N GLU A 60 -4.55 6.38 -11.50
CA GLU A 60 -4.44 6.53 -12.96
C GLU A 60 -5.76 6.20 -13.68
N ASN A 61 -6.65 5.40 -13.05
CA ASN A 61 -7.92 4.96 -13.64
C ASN A 61 -9.14 5.68 -13.04
N VAL A 62 -8.94 6.69 -12.20
CA VAL A 62 -10.03 7.41 -11.55
C VAL A 62 -10.77 8.30 -12.55
N ARG A 63 -12.09 8.14 -12.65
CA ARG A 63 -12.97 8.94 -13.53
C ARG A 63 -13.82 9.90 -12.69
N VAL A 64 -13.19 10.98 -12.22
CA VAL A 64 -13.85 12.05 -11.46
C VAL A 64 -13.83 13.33 -12.29
N ARG A 65 -14.94 14.06 -12.31
CA ARG A 65 -15.11 15.26 -13.16
C ARG A 65 -14.76 16.58 -12.48
N SER A 66 -14.84 16.67 -11.15
CA SER A 66 -14.59 17.91 -10.40
C SER A 66 -13.19 17.93 -9.79
N PHE A 67 -12.55 19.09 -9.84
CA PHE A 67 -11.23 19.31 -9.24
C PHE A 67 -11.24 19.08 -7.73
N GLU A 68 -12.30 19.54 -7.03
CA GLU A 68 -12.42 19.32 -5.58
C GLU A 68 -12.45 17.84 -5.22
N SER A 69 -13.21 17.02 -5.97
CA SER A 69 -13.29 15.59 -5.69
C SER A 69 -11.95 14.88 -5.97
N ILE A 70 -11.18 15.34 -6.98
CA ILE A 70 -9.81 14.86 -7.21
C ILE A 70 -8.91 15.20 -6.02
N CYS A 71 -9.00 16.43 -5.49
CA CYS A 71 -8.24 16.86 -4.32
C CYS A 71 -8.60 16.05 -3.06
N SER A 72 -9.89 15.85 -2.79
CA SER A 72 -10.34 15.03 -1.66
C SER A 72 -9.88 13.58 -1.77
N LEU A 73 -9.97 12.98 -2.96
CA LEU A 73 -9.47 11.62 -3.19
C LEU A 73 -7.95 11.54 -3.00
N ASN A 74 -7.22 12.52 -3.52
CA ASN A 74 -5.78 12.61 -3.36
C ASN A 74 -5.38 12.77 -1.88
N LEU A 75 -6.15 13.52 -1.09
CA LEU A 75 -5.97 13.64 0.35
C LEU A 75 -6.17 12.29 1.04
N MET A 76 -7.27 11.60 0.77
CA MET A 76 -7.55 10.26 1.34
C MET A 76 -6.46 9.24 1.00
N ALA A 77 -6.01 9.19 -0.25
CA ALA A 77 -4.90 8.31 -0.66
C ALA A 77 -3.59 8.69 0.05
N THR A 78 -3.35 9.97 0.29
CA THR A 78 -2.17 10.45 1.04
C THR A 78 -2.25 10.04 2.51
N LEU A 79 -3.40 10.19 3.16
CA LEU A 79 -3.61 9.75 4.55
C LEU A 79 -3.43 8.25 4.70
N ALA A 80 -3.99 7.45 3.78
CA ALA A 80 -3.81 6.00 3.77
C ALA A 80 -2.32 5.61 3.58
N THR A 81 -1.62 6.30 2.66
CA THR A 81 -0.18 6.06 2.45
C THR A 81 0.66 6.50 3.67
N ALA A 82 0.29 7.60 4.33
CA ALA A 82 0.95 8.06 5.54
C ALA A 82 0.79 7.05 6.68
N PHE A 83 -0.40 6.47 6.84
CA PHE A 83 -0.65 5.40 7.80
C PHE A 83 0.24 4.16 7.54
N ILE A 84 0.36 3.74 6.27
CA ILE A 84 1.28 2.67 5.87
C ILE A 84 2.74 3.04 6.18
N GLY A 85 3.12 4.31 5.97
CA GLY A 85 4.45 4.81 6.31
C GLY A 85 4.76 4.76 7.81
N LEU A 86 3.81 5.16 8.65
CA LEU A 86 3.93 5.06 10.12
C LEU A 86 4.06 3.60 10.57
N LEU A 87 3.37 2.67 9.91
CA LEU A 87 3.56 1.24 10.16
C LEU A 87 4.92 0.74 9.68
N ALA A 88 5.42 1.24 8.55
CA ALA A 88 6.73 0.85 8.02
C ALA A 88 7.90 1.34 8.89
N GLU A 89 7.72 2.44 9.61
CA GLU A 89 8.72 2.98 10.54
C GLU A 89 8.80 2.18 11.86
N LYS A 90 7.71 1.49 12.24
CA LYS A 90 7.71 0.61 13.41
C LYS A 90 8.70 -0.55 13.24
N THR A 91 9.31 -0.96 14.36
CA THR A 91 10.39 -1.94 14.33
C THR A 91 9.92 -3.30 13.81
N HIS A 92 10.81 -4.02 13.11
CA HIS A 92 10.55 -5.38 12.61
C HIS A 92 10.15 -6.40 13.71
N GLY A 93 10.27 -6.04 14.99
CA GLY A 93 9.86 -6.86 16.14
C GLY A 93 8.35 -6.93 16.32
N ASP A 94 7.61 -5.94 15.81
CA ASP A 94 6.18 -5.77 16.04
C ASP A 94 5.37 -6.94 15.47
N VAL A 95 4.57 -7.56 16.33
CA VAL A 95 3.72 -8.71 15.99
C VAL A 95 2.78 -8.39 14.83
N SER A 96 2.21 -7.18 14.81
CA SER A 96 1.29 -6.74 13.75
C SER A 96 1.94 -6.70 12.37
N LEU A 97 3.19 -6.23 12.27
CA LEU A 97 3.92 -6.21 10.99
C LEU A 97 4.29 -7.63 10.54
N LYS A 98 4.66 -8.51 11.47
CA LYS A 98 4.93 -9.92 11.15
C LYS A 98 3.69 -10.63 10.63
N ILE A 99 2.54 -10.43 11.27
CA ILE A 99 1.25 -10.95 10.79
C ILE A 99 0.95 -10.44 9.38
N LEU A 100 1.13 -9.14 9.15
CA LEU A 100 0.88 -8.54 7.85
C LEU A 100 1.81 -9.11 6.77
N PHE A 101 3.09 -9.30 7.10
CA PHE A 101 4.08 -9.91 6.21
C PHE A 101 3.87 -11.39 5.96
N HIS A 102 3.22 -12.10 6.88
CA HIS A 102 2.79 -13.48 6.70
C HIS A 102 1.64 -13.58 5.69
N TYR A 103 0.66 -12.68 5.78
CA TYR A 103 -0.47 -12.65 4.84
C TYR A 103 -0.15 -12.04 3.47
N ALA A 104 0.90 -11.22 3.39
CA ALA A 104 1.32 -10.61 2.15
C ALA A 104 1.89 -11.67 1.18
N LYS A 105 1.28 -11.78 -0.02
CA LYS A 105 1.73 -12.72 -1.07
C LYS A 105 3.15 -12.41 -1.60
N ARG A 106 3.60 -11.16 -1.48
CA ARG A 106 4.88 -10.70 -2.02
C ARG A 106 6.02 -10.94 -1.03
N THR A 107 6.78 -12.00 -1.26
CA THR A 107 7.94 -12.38 -0.42
C THR A 107 9.24 -11.66 -0.81
N ASN A 108 9.44 -11.36 -2.11
CA ASN A 108 10.64 -10.73 -2.65
C ASN A 108 10.32 -9.45 -3.41
N SER A 109 10.34 -8.30 -2.72
CA SER A 109 10.52 -7.02 -3.38
C SER A 109 12.02 -6.82 -3.63
N PRO A 110 12.49 -6.60 -4.86
CA PRO A 110 13.90 -6.31 -5.13
C PRO A 110 14.37 -4.98 -4.48
N TYR A 111 13.44 -4.18 -3.96
CA TYR A 111 13.71 -2.89 -3.34
C TYR A 111 13.44 -2.92 -1.82
N LYS A 112 14.22 -2.15 -1.05
CA LYS A 112 14.04 -1.92 0.41
C LYS A 112 12.71 -1.21 0.78
N PHE A 113 11.77 -1.06 -0.14
CA PHE A 113 10.54 -0.31 0.03
C PHE A 113 9.41 -1.25 0.47
N HIS A 114 9.17 -1.32 1.78
CA HIS A 114 8.25 -2.29 2.38
C HIS A 114 6.75 -1.96 2.19
N TYR A 115 6.39 -0.78 1.68
CA TYR A 115 5.01 -0.29 1.67
C TYR A 115 4.10 -1.18 0.82
N TYR A 116 4.59 -1.71 -0.30
CA TYR A 116 3.83 -2.66 -1.13
C TYR A 116 3.46 -3.92 -0.36
N ARG A 117 4.41 -4.48 0.41
CA ARG A 117 4.16 -5.69 1.19
C ARG A 117 3.15 -5.44 2.31
N ILE A 118 3.25 -4.28 2.95
CA ILE A 118 2.29 -3.83 3.98
C ILE A 118 0.89 -3.69 3.36
N ALA A 119 0.76 -2.99 2.24
CA ALA A 119 -0.51 -2.80 1.53
C ALA A 119 -1.13 -4.14 1.09
N ASP A 120 -0.34 -5.05 0.51
CA ASP A 120 -0.80 -6.36 0.07
C ASP A 120 -1.31 -7.21 1.25
N GLY A 121 -0.65 -7.12 2.41
CA GLY A 121 -1.08 -7.83 3.62
C GLY A 121 -2.40 -7.32 4.18
N PHE A 122 -2.77 -6.06 3.93
CA PHE A 122 -4.03 -5.50 4.43
C PHE A 122 -5.26 -6.08 3.70
N SER A 123 -5.13 -6.40 2.41
CA SER A 123 -6.24 -6.93 1.61
C SER A 123 -6.90 -8.18 2.23
N PRO A 124 -6.17 -9.26 2.59
CA PRO A 124 -6.76 -10.43 3.24
C PRO A 124 -7.26 -10.14 4.65
N VAL A 125 -6.58 -9.29 5.42
CA VAL A 125 -6.99 -8.92 6.78
C VAL A 125 -8.33 -8.18 6.76
N PHE A 126 -8.50 -7.21 5.88
CA PHE A 126 -9.76 -6.49 5.72
C PHE A 126 -10.85 -7.35 5.11
N LEU A 127 -10.51 -8.28 4.20
CA LEU A 127 -11.49 -9.24 3.70
C LEU A 127 -12.04 -10.10 4.84
N LEU A 128 -11.17 -10.64 5.69
CA LEU A 128 -11.57 -11.42 6.86
C LEU A 128 -12.46 -10.59 7.80
N ALA A 129 -12.03 -9.39 8.16
CA ALA A 129 -12.80 -8.48 9.01
C ALA A 129 -14.16 -8.12 8.40
N ARG A 130 -14.24 -7.93 7.08
CA ARG A 130 -15.51 -7.66 6.40
C ARG A 130 -16.43 -8.87 6.44
N THR A 131 -15.91 -10.08 6.20
CA THR A 131 -16.73 -11.30 6.23
C THR A 131 -17.24 -11.61 7.62
N THR A 132 -16.41 -11.41 8.66
CA THR A 132 -16.82 -11.61 10.04
C THR A 132 -17.92 -10.61 10.41
N LEU A 133 -17.70 -9.31 10.17
CA LEU A 133 -18.72 -8.28 10.43
C LEU A 133 -20.02 -8.53 9.65
N ALA A 134 -19.93 -8.96 8.39
CA ALA A 134 -21.12 -9.30 7.60
C ALA A 134 -21.91 -10.47 8.22
N SER A 135 -21.22 -11.51 8.69
CA SER A 135 -21.86 -12.63 9.40
C SER A 135 -22.46 -12.24 10.75
N PHE A 136 -21.85 -11.29 11.46
CA PHE A 136 -22.39 -10.75 12.71
C PHE A 136 -23.64 -9.89 12.46
N LEU A 137 -23.63 -9.05 11.42
CA LEU A 137 -24.73 -8.12 11.11
C LEU A 137 -25.91 -8.80 10.41
N ARG A 138 -25.68 -9.88 9.67
CA ARG A 138 -26.74 -10.74 9.12
C ARG A 138 -26.68 -12.09 9.83
N PRO A 139 -27.29 -12.22 11.04
CA PRO A 139 -27.48 -13.55 11.59
C PRO A 139 -28.28 -14.34 10.57
N THR A 140 -27.69 -15.41 10.05
CA THR A 140 -28.41 -16.36 9.20
C THR A 140 -29.55 -16.91 10.05
N ILE A 141 -30.77 -16.42 9.82
CA ILE A 141 -31.96 -17.07 10.34
C ILE A 141 -31.98 -18.41 9.58
N PRO A 142 -31.86 -19.57 10.24
CA PRO A 142 -32.10 -20.82 9.55
C PRO A 142 -33.57 -20.79 9.13
N PHE A 143 -33.83 -20.60 7.84
CA PHE A 143 -35.16 -20.81 7.27
C PHE A 143 -35.46 -22.30 7.38
N ASN A 144 -35.94 -22.71 8.55
CA ASN A 144 -36.50 -24.03 8.75
C ASN A 144 -37.81 -24.06 7.97
N THR A 145 -37.77 -24.52 6.73
CA THR A 145 -38.95 -24.82 5.93
C THR A 145 -39.58 -26.12 6.45
N PHE A 146 -40.11 -26.09 7.67
CA PHE A 146 -41.20 -26.97 8.05
C PHE A 146 -42.51 -26.27 7.69
N SER A 147 -42.80 -26.20 6.39
CA SER A 147 -44.20 -26.08 5.98
C SER A 147 -44.86 -27.42 6.31
N HIS A 148 -45.31 -27.58 7.55
CA HIS A 148 -46.36 -28.54 7.84
C HIS A 148 -47.54 -28.18 6.96
N GLN A 149 -47.74 -28.95 5.89
CA GLN A 149 -48.94 -28.91 5.09
C GLN A 149 -50.09 -29.23 6.04
N LEU A 150 -50.89 -28.23 6.41
CA LEU A 150 -52.16 -28.44 7.06
C LEU A 150 -53.09 -29.02 6.00
N THR A 151 -53.11 -30.35 5.90
CA THR A 151 -54.16 -31.07 5.18
C THR A 151 -55.46 -30.86 5.95
N LEU A 152 -56.24 -29.86 5.53
CA LEU A 152 -57.67 -29.79 5.84
C LEU A 152 -58.35 -30.94 5.09
N SER A 153 -58.45 -32.11 5.73
CA SER A 153 -59.38 -33.15 5.26
C SER A 153 -60.79 -32.64 5.51
N PHE A 154 -61.39 -32.09 4.46
CA PHE A 154 -62.80 -31.73 4.38
C PHE A 154 -63.60 -33.02 4.55
N ILE A 155 -64.23 -33.21 5.71
CA ILE A 155 -65.20 -34.29 5.92
C ILE A 155 -66.43 -33.91 5.08
N ALA A 156 -66.47 -34.40 3.85
CA ALA A 156 -67.72 -34.62 3.14
C ALA A 156 -68.30 -35.95 3.64
N SER A 157 -69.29 -35.89 4.52
CA SER A 157 -70.21 -37.00 4.72
C SER A 157 -71.61 -36.46 4.88
N THR A 158 -72.26 -36.30 3.74
CA THR A 158 -73.70 -36.42 3.57
C THR A 158 -74.15 -37.81 4.01
N ALA A 159 -74.99 -37.89 5.03
CA ALA A 159 -76.06 -38.89 5.21
C ALA A 159 -76.84 -38.53 6.48
#